data_AF-A0A4S4AJ34-F1
#
_entry.id   AF-A0A4S4AJ34-F1
#
_cell.length_a   1.000
_cell.length_b   1.000
_cell.length_c   1.000
_cell.angle_alpha   90.00
_cell.angle_beta   90.00
_cell.angle_gamma   90.00
#
_symmetry.space_group_name_H-M   'P 1'
#
loop_
_entity.id
_entity.type
_entity.pdbx_description
1 polymer ?
#
loop_
_entity_poly.entity_id
_entity_poly.type
_entity_poly.pdbx_seq_one_letter_code
_entity_poly.pdbx_strand_id
1 'polypeptide(L)'
;MSTPSPQSAETRFSNTFLRLKKKLERGVGEAIADFNMIEDGDTVMVCVSGGKDSYSLLSILLALRERAPVDFRIVAMNLDQKQPGFPAEVLPAYFESIGVEYRIVTEDTYSIVKDKIPEGKTTCSLCSRLRRGIIYRVAREIGATKIALGHHRDDMLETLFLNMFFGGKIKAMPPKLVSDDGQHVVIRPLAYCTENDIARFARAMDFPIIPCNLCGSQENAQRKQIKAMLAGWARDYPGRIESLATALQNVVPSHLADQRLFDFQGLDRHTVVAEGDTAFDPPELPRSGGDVIRITPLD
;
A
#
# COMPACT_ATOMS: atom_id res chain seq x y z
N MET A 1 30.40 36.56 3.06
CA MET A 1 29.35 35.81 2.33
C MET A 1 28.60 35.00 3.37
N SER A 2 27.41 35.44 3.73
CA SER A 2 26.64 34.89 4.85
C SER A 2 26.00 33.57 4.44
N THR A 3 26.25 32.53 5.23
CA THR A 3 25.58 31.23 5.15
C THR A 3 24.07 31.42 5.30
N PRO A 4 23.22 30.84 4.43
CA PRO A 4 21.78 30.98 4.58
C PRO A 4 21.31 30.25 5.84
N SER A 5 20.46 30.93 6.62
CA SER A 5 19.78 30.42 7.82
C SER A 5 18.89 29.21 7.48
N PRO A 6 18.76 28.22 8.40
CA PRO A 6 17.91 27.04 8.22
C PRO A 6 16.40 27.34 8.06
N GLN A 7 15.98 28.59 8.28
CA GLN A 7 14.57 29.01 8.17
C GLN A 7 14.04 29.14 6.72
N SER A 8 14.87 29.00 5.68
CA SER A 8 14.44 29.20 4.29
C SER A 8 13.82 27.97 3.62
N ALA A 9 13.96 26.77 4.20
CA ALA A 9 13.43 25.53 3.60
C ALA A 9 11.94 25.28 3.93
N GLU A 10 11.43 25.80 5.05
CA GLU A 10 10.04 25.58 5.49
C GLU A 10 9.01 26.40 4.70
N THR A 11 9.43 27.40 3.92
CA THR A 11 8.54 28.32 3.19
C THR A 11 8.08 27.78 1.82
N ARG A 12 8.53 26.59 1.40
CA ARG A 12 8.23 26.05 0.05
C ARG A 12 6.83 25.45 -0.08
N PHE A 13 6.21 25.01 1.03
CA PHE A 13 4.98 24.24 0.97
C PHE A 13 3.81 24.91 1.70
N SER A 14 2.62 24.83 1.11
CA SER A 14 1.39 25.35 1.72
C SER A 14 1.03 24.60 3.01
N ASN A 15 0.33 25.26 3.94
CA ASN A 15 -0.20 24.62 5.15
C ASN A 15 -1.09 23.40 4.83
N THR A 16 -1.85 23.45 3.73
CA THR A 16 -2.65 22.33 3.25
C THR A 16 -1.79 21.12 2.89
N PHE A 17 -0.66 21.34 2.24
CA PHE A 17 0.30 20.27 1.95
C PHE A 17 0.91 19.71 3.24
N LEU A 18 1.35 20.56 4.18
CA LEU A 18 1.96 20.10 5.42
C LEU A 18 0.98 19.23 6.24
N ARG A 19 -0.31 19.58 6.27
CA ARG A 19 -1.35 18.75 6.88
C ARG A 19 -1.53 17.42 6.16
N LEU A 20 -1.51 17.41 4.83
CA LEU A 20 -1.60 16.18 4.03
C LEU A 20 -0.38 15.26 4.26
N LYS A 21 0.83 15.82 4.24
CA LYS A 21 2.08 15.10 4.53
C LYS A 21 2.02 14.46 5.91
N LYS A 22 1.68 15.22 6.95
CA LYS A 22 1.50 14.69 8.32
C LYS A 22 0.43 13.59 8.40
N LYS A 23 -0.67 13.74 7.66
CA LYS A 23 -1.73 12.70 7.59
C LYS A 23 -1.19 11.39 7.02
N LEU A 24 -0.43 11.45 5.92
CA LEU A 24 0.17 10.27 5.29
C LEU A 24 1.27 9.65 6.16
N GLU A 25 2.19 10.46 6.70
CA GLU A 25 3.24 10.00 7.62
C GLU A 25 2.64 9.28 8.83
N ARG A 26 1.57 9.84 9.42
CA ARG A 26 0.86 9.21 10.54
C ARG A 26 0.24 7.88 10.14
N GLY A 27 -0.49 7.82 9.02
CA GLY A 27 -1.12 6.58 8.57
C GLY A 27 -0.10 5.48 8.26
N VAL A 28 1.06 5.84 7.71
CA VAL A 28 2.17 4.89 7.49
C VAL A 28 2.78 4.44 8.82
N GLY A 29 3.02 5.36 9.76
CA GLY A 29 3.53 5.03 11.10
C GLY A 29 2.59 4.11 11.87
N GLU A 30 1.28 4.38 11.86
CA GLU A 30 0.24 3.54 12.45
C GLU A 30 0.25 2.14 11.83
N ALA A 31 0.29 2.03 10.49
CA ALA A 31 0.36 0.73 9.83
C ALA A 31 1.64 -0.04 10.16
N ILE A 32 2.79 0.64 10.26
CA ILE A 32 4.06 0.01 10.66
C ILE A 32 3.93 -0.56 12.08
N ALA A 33 3.35 0.19 13.01
CA ALA A 33 3.16 -0.22 14.40
C ALA A 33 2.14 -1.37 14.53
N ASP A 34 0.93 -1.21 14.00
CA ASP A 34 -0.16 -2.19 14.13
C ASP A 34 0.20 -3.57 13.56
N PHE A 35 1.00 -3.59 12.49
CA PHE A 35 1.38 -4.82 11.81
C PHE A 35 2.84 -5.24 12.07
N ASN A 36 3.55 -4.56 12.97
CA ASN A 36 4.98 -4.77 13.26
C ASN A 36 5.82 -4.90 11.96
N MET A 37 5.75 -3.92 11.07
CA MET A 37 6.31 -4.06 9.71
C MET A 37 7.83 -3.92 9.65
N ILE A 38 8.40 -3.06 10.50
CA ILE A 38 9.82 -2.68 10.51
C ILE A 38 10.30 -2.72 11.96
N GLU A 39 11.43 -3.37 12.17
CA GLU A 39 12.08 -3.67 13.45
C GLU A 39 13.53 -3.16 13.43
N ASP A 40 14.15 -3.06 14.60
CA ASP A 40 15.55 -2.63 14.72
C ASP A 40 16.51 -3.57 13.99
N GLY A 41 17.45 -3.00 13.24
CA GLY A 41 18.40 -3.73 12.41
C GLY A 41 17.86 -4.18 11.04
N ASP A 42 16.60 -3.87 10.70
CA ASP A 42 16.04 -4.29 9.42
C ASP A 42 16.73 -3.65 8.21
N THR A 43 16.80 -4.41 7.12
CA THR A 43 17.08 -3.86 5.78
C THR A 43 15.80 -3.90 4.96
N VAL A 44 15.23 -2.72 4.70
CA VAL A 44 13.98 -2.52 3.98
C VAL A 44 14.27 -2.18 2.52
N MET A 45 14.01 -3.14 1.63
CA MET A 45 14.06 -2.89 0.20
C MET A 45 12.71 -2.33 -0.29
N VAL A 46 12.71 -1.08 -0.78
CA VAL A 46 11.50 -0.41 -1.26
C VAL A 46 11.42 -0.56 -2.77
N CYS A 47 10.40 -1.27 -3.28
CA CYS A 47 10.21 -1.44 -4.72
C CYS A 47 9.57 -0.19 -5.35
N VAL A 48 10.35 0.53 -6.16
CA VAL A 48 9.94 1.76 -6.83
C VAL A 48 9.70 1.51 -8.31
N SER A 49 8.43 1.60 -8.71
CA SER A 49 7.97 1.37 -10.08
C SER A 49 8.03 2.60 -10.99
N GLY A 50 8.29 3.79 -10.42
CA GLY A 50 8.13 5.08 -11.12
C GLY A 50 6.70 5.64 -11.06
N GLY A 51 5.78 4.95 -10.39
CA GLY A 51 4.42 5.43 -10.15
C GLY A 51 4.30 6.31 -8.90
N LYS A 52 3.20 7.07 -8.81
CA LYS A 52 2.89 7.97 -7.68
C LYS A 52 2.98 7.29 -6.32
N ASP A 53 2.50 6.04 -6.22
CA ASP A 53 2.37 5.33 -4.95
C ASP A 53 3.72 4.87 -4.41
N SER A 54 4.59 4.38 -5.30
CA SER A 54 5.91 3.88 -4.91
C SER A 54 6.92 5.00 -4.62
N TYR A 55 6.85 6.14 -5.33
CA TYR A 55 7.58 7.35 -4.93
C TYR A 55 7.12 7.87 -3.55
N SER A 56 5.81 7.92 -3.33
CA SER A 56 5.24 8.39 -2.07
C SER A 56 5.67 7.50 -0.90
N LEU A 57 5.62 6.17 -1.08
CA LEU A 57 6.10 5.21 -0.09
C LEU A 57 7.57 5.47 0.28
N LEU A 58 8.46 5.58 -0.72
CA LEU A 58 9.88 5.81 -0.48
C LEU A 58 10.11 7.13 0.29
N SER A 59 9.47 8.21 -0.16
CA SER A 59 9.61 9.53 0.47
C SER A 59 9.15 9.54 1.92
N ILE A 60 8.02 8.89 2.22
CA ILE A 60 7.48 8.82 3.59
C ILE A 60 8.36 7.94 4.48
N LEU A 61 8.83 6.79 3.99
CA LEU A 61 9.72 5.92 4.78
C LEU A 61 11.05 6.59 5.10
N LEU A 62 11.64 7.34 4.16
CA LEU A 62 12.84 8.13 4.43
C LEU A 62 12.60 9.19 5.52
N ALA A 63 11.48 9.90 5.46
CA ALA A 63 11.12 10.90 6.47
C ALA A 63 10.81 10.28 7.85
N LEU A 64 10.21 9.09 7.88
CA LEU A 64 9.94 8.37 9.14
C LEU A 64 11.22 7.81 9.76
N ARG A 65 12.16 7.29 8.95
CA ARG A 65 13.45 6.78 9.44
C ARG A 65 14.21 7.81 10.27
N GLU A 66 14.18 9.09 9.88
CA GLU A 66 14.84 10.18 10.62
C GLU A 66 14.29 10.39 12.04
N ARG A 67 13.09 9.91 12.33
CA ARG A 67 12.38 10.12 13.61
C ARG A 67 12.07 8.81 14.32
N ALA A 68 12.42 7.67 13.71
CA ALA A 68 12.06 6.36 14.22
C ALA A 68 12.88 6.03 15.47
N PRO A 69 12.30 5.33 16.46
CA PRO A 69 13.03 4.86 17.64
C PRO A 69 13.92 3.62 17.35
N VAL A 70 13.93 3.14 16.10
CA VAL A 70 14.66 1.95 15.65
C VAL A 70 15.58 2.34 14.48
N ASP A 71 16.75 1.72 14.41
CA ASP A 71 17.68 1.90 13.29
C ASP A 71 17.38 0.87 12.20
N PHE A 72 17.14 1.33 10.98
CA PHE A 72 16.90 0.45 9.84
C PHE A 72 17.41 1.08 8.54
N ARG A 73 17.91 0.21 7.66
CA ARG A 73 18.44 0.59 6.35
C ARG A 73 17.32 0.59 5.31
N ILE A 74 17.32 1.59 4.43
CA ILE A 74 16.41 1.66 3.28
C ILE A 74 17.23 1.54 2.00
N VAL A 75 16.85 0.62 1.12
CA VAL A 75 17.41 0.49 -0.24
C VAL A 75 16.28 0.59 -1.26
N ALA A 76 16.31 1.60 -2.12
CA ALA A 76 15.37 1.71 -3.23
C ALA A 76 15.70 0.67 -4.31
N MET A 77 14.71 -0.03 -4.85
CA MET A 77 14.90 -1.02 -5.91
C MET A 77 13.95 -0.77 -7.06
N ASN A 78 14.48 -0.71 -8.28
CA ASN A 78 13.68 -0.69 -9.49
C ASN A 78 13.97 -1.91 -10.36
N LEU A 79 12.93 -2.42 -11.03
CA LEU A 79 13.04 -3.42 -12.09
C LEU A 79 12.68 -2.79 -13.44
N ASP A 80 13.68 -2.51 -14.26
CA ASP A 80 13.53 -2.21 -15.68
C ASP A 80 13.24 -3.51 -16.43
N GLN A 81 11.99 -3.66 -16.88
CA GLN A 81 11.49 -4.85 -17.57
C GLN A 81 11.76 -4.85 -19.08
N LYS A 82 12.55 -3.88 -19.59
CA LYS A 82 12.80 -3.61 -21.01
C LYS A 82 11.55 -3.38 -21.84
N GLN A 83 10.55 -2.74 -21.23
CA GLN A 83 9.38 -2.29 -21.98
C GLN A 83 9.81 -1.23 -23.03
N PRO A 84 9.30 -1.32 -24.27
CA PRO A 84 9.51 -0.28 -25.27
C PRO A 84 9.05 1.09 -24.75
N GLY A 85 9.95 2.08 -24.83
CA GLY A 85 9.69 3.46 -24.40
C GLY A 85 9.76 3.70 -22.89
N PHE A 86 10.25 2.74 -22.09
CA PHE A 86 10.52 2.98 -20.67
C PHE A 86 11.73 3.93 -20.49
N PRO A 87 11.59 5.07 -19.78
CA PRO A 87 12.67 6.02 -19.57
C PRO A 87 13.61 5.54 -18.45
N ALA A 88 14.64 4.79 -18.81
CA ALA A 88 15.53 4.10 -17.87
C ALA A 88 16.35 5.05 -16.98
N GLU A 89 16.52 6.30 -17.39
CA GLU A 89 17.31 7.34 -16.72
C GLU A 89 16.56 8.06 -15.59
N VAL A 90 15.23 8.07 -15.61
CA VAL A 90 14.41 8.89 -14.69
C VAL A 90 14.58 8.47 -13.23
N LEU A 91 14.50 7.17 -12.94
CA LEU A 91 14.61 6.65 -11.57
C LEU A 91 16.03 6.75 -11.00
N PRO A 92 17.10 6.36 -11.73
CA PRO A 92 18.48 6.59 -11.29
C PRO A 92 18.74 8.05 -10.94
N ALA A 93 18.39 8.98 -11.83
CA ALA A 93 18.58 10.41 -11.61
C ALA A 93 17.80 10.91 -10.38
N TYR A 94 16.57 10.42 -10.17
CA TYR A 94 15.80 10.74 -8.98
C TYR A 94 16.46 10.20 -7.71
N PHE A 95 16.91 8.94 -7.68
CA PHE A 95 17.56 8.35 -6.52
C PHE A 95 18.86 9.06 -6.14
N GLU A 96 19.68 9.42 -7.15
CA GLU A 96 20.88 10.23 -6.97
C GLU A 96 20.55 11.61 -6.40
N SER A 97 19.48 12.26 -6.90
CA SER A 97 19.08 13.60 -6.45
C SER A 97 18.68 13.65 -4.97
N ILE A 98 18.16 12.54 -4.43
CA ILE A 98 17.77 12.43 -3.02
C ILE A 98 18.80 11.70 -2.16
N GLY A 99 19.91 11.23 -2.75
CA GLY A 99 20.99 10.54 -2.04
C GLY A 99 20.58 9.23 -1.37
N VAL A 100 19.56 8.52 -1.90
CA VAL A 100 19.13 7.23 -1.34
C VAL A 100 20.01 6.10 -1.89
N GLU A 101 20.32 5.11 -1.06
CA GLU A 101 20.93 3.87 -1.56
C GLU A 101 19.95 3.17 -2.51
N TYR A 102 20.42 2.72 -3.68
CA TYR A 102 19.53 2.12 -4.67
C TYR A 102 20.15 0.97 -5.46
N ARG A 103 19.28 0.14 -6.04
CA ARG A 103 19.59 -0.92 -7.00
C ARG A 103 18.66 -0.86 -8.20
N ILE A 104 19.22 -0.67 -9.39
CA ILE A 104 18.51 -0.86 -10.65
C ILE A 104 18.78 -2.27 -11.15
N VAL A 105 17.73 -3.00 -11.46
CA VAL A 105 17.80 -4.35 -12.04
C VAL A 105 17.16 -4.29 -13.40
N THR A 106 17.87 -4.81 -14.40
CA THR A 106 17.41 -4.80 -15.79
C THR A 106 17.24 -6.23 -16.25
N GLU A 107 16.00 -6.62 -16.56
CA GLU A 107 15.67 -7.94 -17.10
C GLU A 107 14.56 -7.84 -18.14
N ASP A 108 14.74 -8.47 -19.30
CA ASP A 108 13.72 -8.50 -20.35
C ASP A 108 12.61 -9.50 -20.04
N THR A 109 11.75 -9.14 -19.09
CA THR A 109 10.52 -9.89 -18.82
C THR A 109 9.41 -9.54 -19.82
N TYR A 110 9.51 -8.40 -20.50
CA TYR A 110 8.51 -7.95 -21.46
C TYR A 110 8.41 -8.90 -22.65
N SER A 111 9.53 -9.19 -23.31
CA SER A 111 9.57 -10.09 -24.47
C SER A 111 9.14 -11.50 -24.07
N ILE A 112 9.58 -12.00 -22.91
CA ILE A 112 9.17 -13.31 -22.39
C ILE A 112 7.65 -13.41 -22.23
N VAL A 113 7.00 -12.36 -21.71
CA VAL A 113 5.55 -12.32 -21.52
C VAL A 113 4.83 -12.27 -22.87
N LYS A 114 5.33 -11.48 -23.82
CA LYS A 114 4.76 -11.35 -25.17
C LYS A 114 4.88 -12.64 -25.99
N ASP A 115 6.00 -13.34 -25.88
CA ASP A 115 6.24 -14.59 -26.60
C ASP A 115 5.36 -15.73 -26.07
N LYS A 116 5.16 -15.78 -24.75
CA LYS A 116 4.44 -16.89 -24.09
C LYS A 116 2.93 -16.72 -24.05
N ILE A 117 2.42 -15.51 -24.26
CA ILE A 117 0.99 -15.20 -24.10
C ILE A 117 0.43 -14.71 -25.43
N PRO A 118 -0.51 -15.46 -26.03
CA PRO A 118 -1.15 -15.04 -27.27
C PRO A 118 -1.76 -13.64 -27.17
N GLU A 119 -1.76 -12.92 -28.28
CA GLU A 119 -2.37 -11.60 -28.34
C GLU A 119 -3.86 -11.65 -27.93
N GLY A 120 -4.31 -10.65 -27.16
CA GLY A 120 -5.66 -10.62 -26.61
C GLY A 120 -5.88 -11.48 -25.36
N LYS A 121 -4.85 -12.15 -24.84
CA LYS A 121 -4.91 -12.85 -23.55
C LYS A 121 -4.29 -12.03 -22.42
N THR A 122 -4.72 -12.36 -21.21
CA THR A 122 -4.21 -11.87 -19.92
C THR A 122 -2.71 -12.06 -19.78
N THR A 123 -1.97 -10.97 -19.55
CA THR A 123 -0.51 -10.97 -19.35
C THR A 123 -0.08 -10.78 -17.89
N CYS A 124 -0.95 -10.24 -17.04
CA CYS A 124 -0.61 -9.81 -15.68
C CYS A 124 -0.20 -10.96 -14.78
N SER A 125 -0.79 -12.15 -14.94
CA SER A 125 -0.45 -13.31 -14.11
C SER A 125 1.01 -13.72 -14.29
N LEU A 126 1.48 -13.91 -15.53
CA LEU A 126 2.86 -14.27 -15.80
C LEU A 126 3.82 -13.13 -15.47
N CYS A 127 3.48 -11.89 -15.87
CA CYS A 127 4.29 -10.71 -15.57
C CYS A 127 4.49 -10.53 -14.05
N SER A 128 3.42 -10.66 -13.26
CA SER A 128 3.50 -10.57 -11.79
C SER A 128 4.36 -11.69 -11.18
N ARG A 129 4.28 -12.91 -11.72
CA ARG A 129 5.09 -14.05 -11.23
C ARG A 129 6.57 -13.84 -11.51
N LEU A 130 6.93 -13.44 -12.73
CA LEU A 130 8.32 -13.16 -13.11
C LEU A 130 8.89 -12.02 -12.27
N ARG A 131 8.17 -10.90 -12.18
CA ARG A 131 8.56 -9.74 -11.37
C ARG A 131 8.81 -10.11 -9.91
N ARG A 132 7.93 -10.91 -9.31
CA ARG A 132 8.08 -11.35 -7.91
C ARG A 132 9.34 -12.20 -7.70
N GLY A 133 9.60 -13.15 -8.60
CA GLY A 133 10.81 -13.98 -8.53
C GLY A 133 12.09 -13.13 -8.57
N ILE A 134 12.13 -12.13 -9.46
CA ILE A 134 13.25 -11.20 -9.57
C ILE A 134 13.40 -10.34 -8.31
N ILE A 135 12.31 -9.75 -7.82
CA ILE A 135 12.32 -8.96 -6.60
C ILE A 135 12.86 -9.78 -5.43
N TYR A 136 12.42 -11.02 -5.26
CA TYR A 136 12.87 -11.87 -4.15
C TYR A 136 14.35 -12.25 -4.29
N ARG A 137 14.80 -12.59 -5.51
CA ARG A 137 16.23 -12.83 -5.77
C ARG A 137 17.09 -11.62 -5.35
N VAL A 138 16.67 -10.42 -5.75
CA VAL A 138 17.38 -9.17 -5.47
C VAL A 138 17.33 -8.82 -3.98
N ALA A 139 16.21 -9.09 -3.31
CA ALA A 139 16.09 -8.94 -1.86
C ALA A 139 17.17 -9.77 -1.13
N ARG A 140 17.42 -11.02 -1.56
CA ARG A 140 18.50 -11.85 -1.00
C ARG A 140 19.89 -11.28 -1.26
N GLU A 141 20.15 -10.83 -2.47
CA GLU A 141 21.45 -10.24 -2.85
C GLU A 141 21.79 -8.99 -2.05
N ILE A 142 20.77 -8.20 -1.67
CA ILE A 142 20.92 -6.97 -0.87
C ILE A 142 20.96 -7.29 0.64
N GLY A 143 20.52 -8.47 1.05
CA GLY A 143 20.33 -8.83 2.46
C GLY A 143 19.08 -8.19 3.07
N ALA A 144 18.05 -7.94 2.27
CA ALA A 144 16.80 -7.33 2.73
C ALA A 144 15.94 -8.31 3.54
N THR A 145 15.57 -7.91 4.75
CA THR A 145 14.64 -8.63 5.63
C THR A 145 13.19 -8.28 5.29
N LYS A 146 12.94 -7.05 4.83
CA LYS A 146 11.61 -6.56 4.43
C LYS A 146 11.58 -6.10 2.97
N ILE A 147 10.49 -6.39 2.27
CA ILE A 147 10.20 -5.93 0.91
C ILE A 147 8.97 -5.02 0.96
N ALA A 148 9.17 -3.71 0.80
CA ALA A 148 8.10 -2.73 0.87
C ALA A 148 7.49 -2.44 -0.51
N LEU A 149 6.17 -2.56 -0.62
CA LEU A 149 5.42 -2.33 -1.86
C LEU A 149 4.41 -1.19 -1.68
N GLY A 150 4.27 -0.34 -2.70
CA GLY A 150 3.42 0.85 -2.69
C GLY A 150 1.90 0.60 -2.82
N HIS A 151 1.39 -0.53 -2.32
CA HIS A 151 -0.05 -0.80 -2.33
C HIS A 151 -0.74 -0.08 -1.18
N HIS A 152 -1.85 0.59 -1.47
CA HIS A 152 -2.57 1.43 -0.52
C HIS A 152 -3.93 0.86 -0.10
N ARG A 153 -4.65 1.55 0.80
CA ARG A 153 -5.96 1.13 1.33
C ARG A 153 -6.94 0.73 0.24
N ASP A 154 -7.07 1.57 -0.79
CA ASP A 154 -7.99 1.31 -1.89
C ASP A 154 -7.63 0.04 -2.68
N ASP A 155 -6.34 -0.30 -2.87
CA ASP A 155 -5.93 -1.57 -3.50
C ASP A 155 -6.35 -2.78 -2.67
N MET A 156 -6.31 -2.67 -1.35
CA MET A 156 -6.73 -3.72 -0.43
C MET A 156 -8.24 -3.96 -0.53
N LEU A 157 -9.04 -2.89 -0.60
CA LEU A 157 -10.49 -2.96 -0.81
C LEU A 157 -10.84 -3.49 -2.19
N GLU A 158 -10.18 -3.00 -3.25
CA GLU A 158 -10.36 -3.55 -4.59
C GLU A 158 -10.08 -5.06 -4.62
N THR A 159 -9.01 -5.49 -3.94
CA THR A 159 -8.66 -6.91 -3.84
C THR A 159 -9.70 -7.70 -3.05
N LEU A 160 -10.27 -7.15 -1.98
CA LEU A 160 -11.37 -7.76 -1.23
C LEU A 160 -12.56 -8.05 -2.16
N PHE A 161 -13.06 -7.03 -2.85
CA PHE A 161 -14.25 -7.19 -3.70
C PHE A 161 -13.99 -8.06 -4.93
N LEU A 162 -12.78 -8.02 -5.50
CA LEU A 162 -12.39 -8.97 -6.56
C LEU A 162 -12.48 -10.43 -6.06
N ASN A 163 -11.98 -10.72 -4.86
CA ASN A 163 -12.06 -12.07 -4.30
C ASN A 163 -13.50 -12.45 -3.90
N MET A 164 -14.30 -11.52 -3.41
CA MET A 164 -15.69 -11.79 -3.06
C MET A 164 -16.53 -12.10 -4.30
N PHE A 165 -16.46 -11.26 -5.35
CA PHE A 165 -17.30 -11.42 -6.53
C PHE A 165 -16.82 -12.50 -7.50
N PHE A 166 -15.51 -12.69 -7.65
CA PHE A 166 -14.97 -13.60 -8.66
C PHE A 166 -14.20 -14.80 -8.08
N GLY A 167 -13.83 -14.75 -6.81
CA GLY A 167 -13.04 -15.80 -6.14
C GLY A 167 -13.79 -16.60 -5.08
N GLY A 168 -15.00 -16.18 -4.69
CA GLY A 168 -15.79 -16.80 -3.62
C GLY A 168 -15.10 -16.75 -2.24
N LYS A 169 -14.29 -15.72 -1.98
CA LYS A 169 -13.49 -15.61 -0.74
C LYS A 169 -13.56 -14.21 -0.15
N ILE A 170 -13.69 -14.12 1.18
CA ILE A 170 -13.42 -12.88 1.92
C ILE A 170 -11.91 -12.80 2.11
N LYS A 171 -11.23 -12.15 1.17
CA LYS A 171 -9.77 -12.04 1.16
C LYS A 171 -9.30 -10.72 0.56
N ALA A 172 -8.78 -9.85 1.39
CA ALA A 172 -8.09 -8.63 0.95
C ALA A 172 -6.59 -8.90 0.67
N MET A 173 -5.88 -7.85 0.26
CA MET A 173 -4.43 -7.86 0.21
C MET A 173 -3.88 -7.68 1.64
N PRO A 174 -3.02 -8.58 2.16
CA PRO A 174 -2.56 -8.49 3.53
C PRO A 174 -1.55 -7.33 3.70
N PRO A 175 -1.58 -6.58 4.81
CA PRO A 175 -0.64 -5.48 5.06
C PRO A 175 0.79 -5.99 5.28
N LYS A 176 0.94 -7.21 5.82
CA LYS A 176 2.20 -7.92 6.04
C LYS A 176 2.03 -9.39 5.64
N LEU A 177 3.00 -9.96 4.93
CA LEU A 177 2.96 -11.35 4.47
C LEU A 177 4.37 -11.95 4.42
N VAL A 178 4.56 -13.13 4.98
CA VAL A 178 5.82 -13.89 4.86
C VAL A 178 5.89 -14.54 3.47
N SER A 179 7.06 -14.52 2.84
CA SER A 179 7.28 -15.24 1.57
C SER A 179 7.13 -16.75 1.76
N ASP A 180 6.77 -17.47 0.69
CA ASP A 180 6.54 -18.92 0.76
C ASP A 180 7.79 -19.71 1.20
N ASP A 181 8.98 -19.18 0.95
CA ASP A 181 10.27 -19.75 1.37
C ASP A 181 10.73 -19.28 2.76
N GLY A 182 9.95 -18.42 3.43
CA GLY A 182 10.25 -17.88 4.76
C GLY A 182 11.40 -16.87 4.80
N GLN A 183 12.02 -16.53 3.68
CA GLN A 183 13.24 -15.73 3.64
C GLN A 183 12.99 -14.22 3.74
N HIS A 184 11.79 -13.75 3.40
CA HIS A 184 11.46 -12.34 3.36
C HIS A 184 10.06 -12.05 3.92
N VAL A 185 9.86 -10.83 4.39
CA VAL A 185 8.54 -10.31 4.74
C VAL A 185 8.16 -9.20 3.76
N VAL A 186 7.05 -9.38 3.05
CA VAL A 186 6.45 -8.34 2.21
C VAL A 186 5.58 -7.45 3.08
N ILE A 187 5.82 -6.14 3.03
CA ILE A 187 5.09 -5.13 3.80
C ILE A 187 4.43 -4.10 2.87
N ARG A 188 3.30 -3.54 3.30
CA ARG A 188 2.53 -2.52 2.57
C ARG A 188 2.24 -1.33 3.50
N PRO A 189 3.23 -0.47 3.75
CA PRO A 189 3.09 0.58 4.76
C PRO A 189 2.00 1.62 4.43
N LEU A 190 1.57 1.73 3.17
CA LEU A 190 0.47 2.59 2.74
C LEU A 190 -0.94 2.01 3.04
N ALA A 191 -1.05 0.93 3.83
CA ALA A 191 -2.31 0.23 4.11
C ALA A 191 -3.45 1.15 4.63
N TYR A 192 -3.12 2.24 5.32
CA TYR A 192 -4.09 3.21 5.83
C TYR A 192 -4.20 4.49 4.98
N CYS A 193 -3.39 4.61 3.93
CA CYS A 193 -3.36 5.78 3.05
C CYS A 193 -4.37 5.63 1.89
N THR A 194 -5.01 6.74 1.51
CA THR A 194 -5.96 6.76 0.39
C THR A 194 -5.25 7.06 -0.93
N GLU A 195 -5.74 6.50 -2.03
CA GLU A 195 -5.18 6.82 -3.36
C GLU A 195 -5.24 8.33 -3.66
N ASN A 196 -6.33 9.00 -3.27
CA ASN A 196 -6.50 10.43 -3.50
C ASN A 196 -5.46 11.27 -2.74
N ASP A 197 -5.20 10.94 -1.47
CA ASP A 197 -4.19 11.65 -0.68
C ASP A 197 -2.78 11.42 -1.24
N ILE A 198 -2.48 10.18 -1.66
CA ILE A 198 -1.21 9.84 -2.32
C ILE A 198 -1.05 10.63 -3.64
N ALA A 199 -2.09 10.69 -4.47
CA ALA A 199 -2.06 11.43 -5.73
C ALA A 199 -1.90 12.94 -5.52
N ARG A 200 -2.48 13.51 -4.47
CA ARG A 200 -2.28 14.92 -4.10
C ARG A 200 -0.86 15.16 -3.58
N PHE A 201 -0.34 14.26 -2.77
CA PHE A 201 1.02 14.33 -2.22
C PHE A 201 2.06 14.23 -3.34
N ALA A 202 1.93 13.26 -4.23
CA ALA A 202 2.82 13.07 -5.37
C ALA A 202 2.89 14.28 -6.30
N ARG A 203 1.74 14.93 -6.58
CA ARG A 203 1.69 16.17 -7.36
C ARG A 203 2.39 17.33 -6.66
N ALA A 204 2.19 17.48 -5.35
CA ALA A 204 2.80 18.55 -4.59
C ALA A 204 4.32 18.36 -4.37
N MET A 205 4.76 17.09 -4.33
CA MET A 205 6.18 16.73 -4.31
C MET A 205 6.85 16.82 -5.69
N ASP A 206 6.07 17.01 -6.76
CA ASP A 206 6.54 17.08 -8.15
C ASP A 206 7.37 15.85 -8.56
N PHE A 207 6.87 14.65 -8.21
CA PHE A 207 7.58 13.41 -8.55
C PHE A 207 7.63 13.20 -10.08
N PRO A 208 8.77 12.73 -10.63
CA PRO A 208 8.89 12.42 -12.05
C PRO A 208 8.19 11.08 -12.36
N ILE A 209 6.86 11.13 -12.48
CA ILE A 209 6.01 9.96 -12.69
C ILE A 209 6.26 9.38 -14.08
N ILE A 210 6.57 8.08 -14.12
CA ILE A 210 6.71 7.31 -15.35
C ILE A 210 5.35 6.68 -15.69
N PRO A 211 4.75 6.98 -16.86
CA PRO A 211 3.49 6.38 -17.27
C PRO A 211 3.68 4.88 -17.56
N CYS A 212 2.85 4.03 -16.95
CA CYS A 212 2.88 2.60 -17.21
C CYS A 212 1.93 2.23 -18.36
N ASN A 213 2.50 1.94 -19.53
CA ASN A 213 1.75 1.54 -20.72
C ASN A 213 1.76 0.02 -20.96
N LEU A 214 2.24 -0.76 -19.98
CA LEU A 214 2.63 -2.17 -20.16
C LEU A 214 1.43 -3.11 -20.41
N CYS A 215 0.31 -2.88 -19.72
CA CYS A 215 -0.80 -3.82 -19.70
C CYS A 215 -1.97 -3.29 -20.54
N GLY A 216 -2.25 -3.98 -21.65
CA GLY A 216 -3.38 -3.72 -22.53
C GLY A 216 -4.72 -3.65 -21.78
N SER A 217 -5.67 -2.91 -22.37
CA SER A 217 -6.90 -2.44 -21.76
C SER A 217 -7.86 -3.50 -21.22
N GLN A 218 -7.74 -4.77 -21.64
CA GLN A 218 -8.73 -5.83 -21.37
C GLN A 218 -8.70 -6.37 -19.93
N GLU A 219 -7.54 -6.58 -19.32
CA GLU A 219 -7.46 -7.16 -17.96
C GLU A 219 -7.83 -6.20 -16.84
N ASN A 220 -7.71 -4.90 -17.12
CA ASN A 220 -8.19 -3.90 -16.18
C ASN A 220 -9.72 -3.88 -16.10
N ALA A 221 -10.49 -4.65 -16.86
CA ALA A 221 -11.95 -4.55 -16.86
C ALA A 221 -12.57 -4.84 -15.48
N GLN A 222 -12.24 -5.95 -14.84
CA GLN A 222 -12.77 -6.30 -13.51
C GLN A 222 -12.32 -5.31 -12.45
N ARG A 223 -11.01 -5.01 -12.38
CA ARG A 223 -10.48 -4.05 -11.41
C ARG A 223 -11.05 -2.64 -11.63
N LYS A 224 -11.18 -2.20 -12.89
CA LYS A 224 -11.85 -0.92 -13.25
C LYS A 224 -13.30 -0.93 -12.82
N GLN A 225 -14.03 -2.03 -12.99
CA GLN A 225 -15.42 -2.16 -12.56
C GLN A 225 -15.54 -2.01 -11.04
N ILE A 226 -14.68 -2.70 -10.27
CA ILE A 226 -14.65 -2.58 -8.81
C ILE A 226 -14.26 -1.17 -8.37
N LYS A 227 -13.25 -0.58 -9.00
CA LYS A 227 -12.84 0.79 -8.72
C LYS A 227 -13.95 1.80 -9.00
N ALA A 228 -14.67 1.63 -10.12
CA ALA A 228 -15.82 2.46 -10.46
C ALA A 228 -16.97 2.28 -9.46
N MET A 229 -17.23 1.05 -9.00
CA MET A 229 -18.19 0.76 -7.95
C MET A 229 -17.83 1.49 -6.66
N LEU A 230 -16.61 1.32 -6.15
CA LEU A 230 -16.13 1.98 -4.93
C LEU A 230 -16.20 3.51 -5.05
N ALA A 231 -15.80 4.06 -6.19
CA ALA A 231 -15.91 5.50 -6.45
C ALA A 231 -17.38 5.98 -6.50
N GLY A 232 -18.31 5.15 -6.96
CA GLY A 232 -19.75 5.40 -6.88
C GLY A 232 -20.20 5.49 -5.42
N TRP A 233 -19.91 4.47 -4.62
CA TRP A 233 -20.25 4.45 -3.19
C TRP A 233 -19.65 5.62 -2.41
N ALA A 234 -18.40 5.99 -2.69
CA ALA A 234 -17.75 7.13 -2.04
C ALA A 234 -18.47 8.46 -2.31
N ARG A 235 -19.06 8.60 -3.50
CA ARG A 235 -19.80 9.80 -3.93
C ARG A 235 -21.20 9.84 -3.33
N ASP A 236 -21.91 8.72 -3.42
CA ASP A 236 -23.32 8.65 -3.03
C ASP A 236 -23.46 8.57 -1.50
N TYR A 237 -22.46 8.00 -0.83
CA TYR A 237 -22.46 7.77 0.62
C TYR A 237 -21.07 8.07 1.23
N PRO A 238 -20.78 9.35 1.55
CA PRO A 238 -19.54 9.73 2.20
C PRO A 238 -19.29 8.93 3.50
N GLY A 239 -18.06 8.45 3.71
CA GLY A 239 -17.68 7.63 4.87
C GLY A 239 -17.84 6.11 4.67
N ARG A 240 -18.45 5.65 3.57
CA ARG A 240 -18.61 4.20 3.33
C ARG A 240 -17.29 3.50 3.04
N ILE A 241 -16.36 4.14 2.35
CA ILE A 241 -15.04 3.56 2.08
C ILE A 241 -14.25 3.36 3.38
N GLU A 242 -14.35 4.32 4.30
CA GLU A 242 -13.75 4.25 5.64
C GLU A 242 -14.37 3.11 6.46
N SER A 243 -15.70 2.97 6.41
CA SER A 243 -16.41 1.86 7.06
C SER A 243 -15.99 0.50 6.49
N LEU A 244 -15.85 0.37 5.16
CA LEU A 244 -15.36 -0.85 4.52
C LEU A 244 -13.91 -1.16 4.91
N ALA A 245 -13.04 -0.15 4.99
CA ALA A 245 -11.67 -0.34 5.45
C ALA A 245 -11.62 -0.79 6.91
N THR A 246 -12.48 -0.24 7.77
CA THR A 246 -12.61 -0.63 9.18
C THR A 246 -13.09 -2.08 9.31
N ALA A 247 -14.00 -2.52 8.43
CA ALA A 247 -14.48 -3.90 8.42
C ALA A 247 -13.39 -4.94 8.12
N LEU A 248 -12.28 -4.57 7.47
CA LEU A 248 -11.14 -5.48 7.26
C LEU A 248 -10.46 -5.91 8.58
N GLN A 249 -10.64 -5.14 9.65
CA GLN A 249 -10.04 -5.40 10.96
C GLN A 249 -11.06 -5.87 12.00
N ASN A 250 -12.36 -5.78 11.69
CA ASN A 250 -13.45 -6.14 12.59
C ASN A 250 -14.21 -7.32 11.99
N VAL A 251 -13.66 -8.52 12.16
CA VAL A 251 -14.19 -9.77 11.62
C VAL A 251 -14.83 -10.56 12.75
N VAL A 252 -16.07 -11.01 12.55
CA VAL A 252 -16.83 -11.80 13.52
C VAL A 252 -17.02 -13.22 12.98
N PRO A 253 -16.18 -14.20 13.36
CA PRO A 253 -16.20 -15.55 12.78
C PRO A 253 -17.55 -16.26 12.88
N SER A 254 -18.27 -16.09 13.99
CA SER A 254 -19.60 -16.67 14.22
C SER A 254 -20.64 -16.23 13.19
N HIS A 255 -20.43 -15.11 12.51
CA HIS A 255 -21.38 -14.53 11.55
C HIS A 255 -20.95 -14.73 10.09
N LEU A 256 -19.87 -15.49 9.83
CA LEU A 256 -19.32 -15.73 8.48
C LEU A 256 -19.48 -17.17 7.97
N ALA A 257 -20.24 -18.01 8.67
CA ALA A 257 -20.56 -19.40 8.29
C ALA A 257 -19.34 -20.31 7.98
N ASP A 258 -18.13 -19.96 8.45
CA ASP A 258 -16.93 -20.79 8.29
C ASP A 258 -16.74 -21.71 9.50
N GLN A 259 -17.08 -22.99 9.33
CA GLN A 259 -16.97 -24.01 10.38
C GLN A 259 -15.55 -24.25 10.90
N ARG A 260 -14.51 -23.75 10.21
CA ARG A 260 -13.12 -23.86 10.66
C ARG A 260 -12.72 -22.70 11.58
N LEU A 261 -13.41 -21.57 11.48
CA LEU A 261 -13.15 -20.38 12.30
C LEU A 261 -14.13 -20.26 13.48
N PHE A 262 -15.26 -20.96 13.42
CA PHE A 262 -16.24 -21.02 14.50
C PHE A 262 -16.89 -22.40 14.59
N ASP A 263 -16.96 -22.99 15.79
CA ASP A 263 -17.54 -24.31 16.01
C ASP A 263 -19.08 -24.22 16.06
N PHE A 264 -19.71 -24.35 14.89
CA PHE A 264 -21.17 -24.39 14.79
C PHE A 264 -21.76 -25.74 15.26
N GLN A 265 -21.00 -26.83 15.25
CA GLN A 265 -21.53 -28.15 15.62
C GLN A 265 -21.64 -28.31 17.13
N GLY A 266 -20.69 -27.76 17.88
CA GLY A 266 -20.68 -27.71 19.33
C GLY A 266 -21.51 -26.58 19.94
N LEU A 267 -22.13 -25.71 19.12
CA LEU A 267 -22.90 -24.56 19.59
C LEU A 267 -24.15 -25.00 20.36
N ASP A 268 -24.30 -24.51 21.60
CA ASP A 268 -25.47 -24.77 22.44
C ASP A 268 -26.00 -23.49 23.12
N ARG A 269 -27.11 -23.63 23.87
CA ARG A 269 -27.76 -22.52 24.57
C ARG A 269 -26.92 -21.86 25.68
N HIS A 270 -25.80 -22.49 26.08
CA HIS A 270 -24.89 -21.98 27.11
C HIS A 270 -23.67 -21.30 26.50
N THR A 271 -23.50 -21.40 25.17
CA THR A 271 -22.38 -20.80 24.46
C THR A 271 -22.56 -19.28 24.36
N VAL A 272 -21.57 -18.52 24.81
CA VAL A 272 -21.53 -17.07 24.66
C VAL A 272 -20.97 -16.73 23.28
N VAL A 273 -21.79 -16.15 22.41
CA VAL A 273 -21.40 -15.73 21.06
C VAL A 273 -21.08 -14.24 21.06
N ALA A 274 -19.91 -13.87 20.53
CA ALA A 274 -19.52 -12.47 20.37
C ALA A 274 -20.53 -11.73 19.48
N GLU A 275 -20.86 -10.49 19.85
CA GLU A 275 -21.88 -9.64 19.21
C GLU A 275 -23.32 -10.18 19.21
N GLY A 276 -23.57 -11.43 19.64
CA GLY A 276 -24.91 -11.96 19.88
C GLY A 276 -25.84 -11.91 18.65
N ASP A 277 -27.14 -11.79 18.93
CA ASP A 277 -28.21 -11.68 17.91
C ASP A 277 -28.54 -10.21 17.61
N THR A 278 -27.53 -9.43 17.21
CA THR A 278 -27.68 -8.04 16.75
C THR A 278 -27.75 -7.95 15.23
N ALA A 279 -28.00 -9.07 14.53
CA ALA A 279 -27.86 -9.17 13.07
C ALA A 279 -28.75 -8.18 12.29
N PHE A 280 -29.88 -7.77 12.89
CA PHE A 280 -30.81 -6.79 12.31
C PHE A 280 -30.81 -5.44 13.04
N ASP A 281 -29.98 -5.28 14.06
CA ASP A 281 -29.85 -4.01 14.76
C ASP A 281 -29.07 -3.02 13.88
N PRO A 282 -29.42 -1.71 13.93
CA PRO A 282 -28.68 -0.71 13.18
C PRO A 282 -27.21 -0.70 13.63
N PRO A 283 -26.24 -0.84 12.71
CA PRO A 283 -24.83 -0.83 13.09
C PRO A 283 -24.47 0.54 13.66
N GLU A 284 -23.71 0.56 14.76
CA GLU A 284 -23.07 1.79 15.23
C GLU A 284 -22.03 2.23 14.19
N LEU A 285 -22.38 3.24 13.38
CA LEU A 285 -21.47 3.78 12.41
C LEU A 285 -20.38 4.60 13.13
N PRO A 286 -19.10 4.51 12.72
CA PRO A 286 -18.06 5.37 13.24
C PRO A 286 -18.50 6.83 13.09
N ARG A 287 -18.56 7.57 14.20
CA ARG A 287 -18.89 9.00 14.15
C ARG A 287 -17.87 9.67 13.24
N SER A 288 -18.32 10.40 12.22
CA SER A 288 -17.43 11.20 11.37
C SER A 288 -16.69 12.19 12.28
N GLY A 289 -15.41 11.94 12.55
CA GLY A 289 -14.60 12.71 13.49
C GLY A 289 -14.54 14.18 13.11
N GLY A 290 -15.42 14.96 13.71
CA GLY A 290 -15.37 16.41 13.81
C GLY A 290 -15.07 16.82 15.26
N ASP A 291 -14.17 16.11 15.94
CA ASP A 291 -13.74 16.53 17.27
C ASP A 291 -12.80 17.72 17.11
N VAL A 292 -13.37 18.90 17.37
CA VAL A 292 -12.64 20.13 17.66
C VAL A 292 -11.70 19.82 18.82
N ILE A 293 -10.40 19.73 18.53
CA ILE A 293 -9.35 19.65 19.54
C ILE A 293 -9.49 20.89 20.42
N ARG A 294 -10.06 20.73 21.62
CA ARG A 294 -10.01 21.75 22.66
C ARG A 294 -8.59 21.75 23.21
N ILE A 295 -7.80 22.73 22.79
CA ILE A 295 -6.51 23.04 23.40
C ILE A 295 -6.82 23.57 24.80
N THR A 296 -6.48 22.78 25.83
CA THR A 296 -6.45 23.28 27.21
C THR A 296 -5.23 24.19 27.35
N PRO A 297 -5.35 25.41 27.89
CA PRO A 297 -4.19 26.24 28.16
C PRO A 297 -3.33 25.55 29.22
N LEU A 298 -2.02 25.48 28.97
CA LEU A 298 -1.05 25.14 30.00
C LEU A 298 -0.85 26.38 30.88
N ASP A 299 -1.07 26.23 32.18
CA ASP A 299 -0.62 27.16 33.22
C ASP A 299 0.92 27.15 33.34
#